data_AF-A0A525VN57-F1
#
_entry.id   AF-A0A525VN57-F1
#
_cell.length_a   1.000
_cell.length_b   1.000
_cell.length_c   1.000
_cell.angle_alpha   90.00
_cell.angle_beta   90.00
_cell.angle_gamma   90.00
#
_symmetry.space_group_name_H-M   'P 1'
#
loop_
_entity.id
_entity.type
_entity.pdbx_description
1 polymer ?
#
loop_
_entity_poly.entity_id
_entity_poly.type
_entity_poly.pdbx_seq_one_letter_code
_entity_poly.pdbx_strand_id
1 'polypeptide(L)'
;MLKKAASGVFASFRPSTYPRGYASDLHLLRPSWTAFLSVLRDNSLSSGERHPPPLTPHALRSTRGFTILEIIIVLFLFVGLLGIVLPRISLEENLGSVGRQMVRTVRSLQDLSMVTQKPLRLYVDIDRGVYWLMILDGDQEKVPIEHPTWATPLHLPAPFRISDMVVGQVIKSSGRVDLSFYPSGRIDPMTMHLVDTRNNLLAIAIEPVTGAIRMSDERIDPPPPTPLLILDRVKPLLKMTEVVKDSRQP
;
A
#
# COMPACT_ATOMS: atom_id res chain seq x y z
N MET A 1 10.23 -39.72 36.44
CA MET A 1 11.10 -39.42 35.27
C MET A 1 10.26 -39.72 34.03
N LEU A 2 10.05 -38.88 33.01
CA LEU A 2 10.77 -37.72 32.49
C LEU A 2 9.74 -36.87 31.69
N LYS A 3 9.71 -35.55 31.90
CA LYS A 3 8.94 -34.58 31.09
C LYS A 3 9.65 -34.38 29.73
N LYS A 4 8.92 -34.26 28.62
CA LYS A 4 9.43 -33.77 27.33
C LYS A 4 8.32 -32.97 26.64
N ALA A 5 8.26 -31.65 26.87
CA ALA A 5 8.94 -30.57 26.12
C ALA A 5 8.27 -30.32 24.75
N ALA A 6 7.28 -29.42 24.78
CA ALA A 6 6.74 -28.74 23.60
C ALA A 6 7.74 -27.65 23.16
N SER A 7 8.22 -27.72 21.93
CA SER A 7 9.07 -26.69 21.33
C SER A 7 8.17 -25.66 20.65
N GLY A 8 8.00 -24.52 21.31
CA GLY A 8 7.39 -23.33 20.70
C GLY A 8 8.41 -22.67 19.79
N VAL A 9 8.15 -22.67 18.48
CA VAL A 9 8.89 -21.85 17.52
C VAL A 9 8.31 -20.44 17.60
N PHE A 10 9.03 -19.57 18.31
CA PHE A 10 8.79 -18.13 18.31
C PHE A 10 9.01 -17.60 16.89
N ALA A 11 7.90 -17.23 16.23
CA ALA A 11 7.95 -16.40 15.04
C ALA A 11 8.53 -15.03 15.43
N SER A 12 9.78 -14.78 15.08
CA SER A 12 10.38 -13.46 15.20
C SER A 12 9.72 -12.54 14.16
N PHE A 13 8.74 -11.75 14.59
CA PHE A 13 8.32 -10.56 13.85
C PHE A 13 9.52 -9.63 13.75
N ARG A 14 10.20 -9.60 12.59
CA ARG A 14 11.15 -8.54 12.29
C ARG A 14 10.34 -7.29 11.91
N PRO A 15 10.47 -6.17 12.64
CA PRO A 15 9.87 -4.93 12.23
C PRO A 15 10.56 -4.44 10.95
N SER A 16 9.75 -4.10 9.97
CA SER A 16 10.15 -3.46 8.73
C SER A 16 10.92 -2.16 9.04
N THR A 17 12.21 -2.14 8.73
CA THR A 17 13.05 -0.95 8.82
C THR A 17 12.74 -0.01 7.65
N TYR A 18 11.73 0.84 7.80
CA TYR A 18 11.58 2.02 6.95
C TYR A 18 12.43 3.16 7.52
N PRO A 19 13.29 3.82 6.73
CA PRO A 19 13.94 5.05 7.15
C PRO A 19 12.89 6.16 7.18
N ARG A 20 12.44 6.50 8.39
CA ARG A 20 11.53 7.63 8.67
C ARG A 20 12.34 8.93 8.67
N GLY A 21 12.75 9.37 7.49
CA GLY A 21 13.46 10.64 7.28
C GLY A 21 12.50 11.77 6.95
N TYR A 22 11.73 12.24 7.93
CA TYR A 22 11.12 13.58 7.96
C TYR A 22 10.78 13.90 9.42
N ALA A 23 11.80 14.33 10.16
CA ALA A 23 11.68 14.94 11.46
C ALA A 23 12.51 16.22 11.43
N SER A 24 11.95 17.28 10.87
CA SER A 24 12.29 18.68 11.14
C SER A 24 11.13 19.53 10.61
N ASP A 25 10.70 20.50 11.42
CA ASP A 25 9.76 21.58 11.08
C ASP A 25 8.24 21.36 11.23
N LEU A 26 7.82 20.78 12.36
CA LEU A 26 6.48 21.00 12.92
C LEU A 26 6.54 21.36 14.40
N HIS A 27 7.20 22.49 14.71
CA HIS A 27 7.21 23.07 16.06
C HIS A 27 6.48 24.41 16.18
N LEU A 28 5.73 24.85 15.16
CA LEU A 28 5.06 26.15 15.14
C LEU A 28 3.53 26.14 15.08
N LEU A 29 2.89 25.00 15.32
CA LEU A 29 1.43 24.93 15.46
C LEU A 29 1.05 24.03 16.63
N ARG A 30 1.38 24.47 17.85
CA ARG A 30 0.64 24.04 19.04
C ARG A 30 -0.63 24.90 19.09
N PRO A 31 -1.82 24.36 18.78
CA PRO A 31 -3.05 25.08 19.08
C PRO A 31 -3.14 25.21 20.62
N SER A 32 -3.33 26.44 21.08
CA SER A 32 -3.36 26.87 22.48
C SER A 32 -4.62 26.38 23.22
N TRP A 33 -4.85 25.07 23.24
CA TRP A 33 -5.98 24.45 23.97
C TRP A 33 -5.85 24.65 25.48
N THR A 34 -4.65 24.87 25.99
CA THR A 34 -4.39 25.13 27.41
C THR A 34 -4.91 26.49 27.88
N ALA A 35 -4.92 27.50 27.01
CA ALA A 35 -5.49 28.82 27.33
C ALA A 35 -7.03 28.76 27.39
N PHE A 36 -7.65 27.99 26.48
CA PHE A 36 -9.10 27.83 26.43
C PHE A 36 -9.66 27.01 27.62
N LEU A 37 -8.90 26.03 28.11
CA LEU A 37 -9.29 25.24 29.29
C LEU A 37 -9.04 25.95 30.64
N SER A 38 -8.20 26.99 30.66
CA SER A 38 -7.99 27.85 31.85
C SER A 38 -9.20 28.74 32.11
N VAL A 39 -9.77 29.34 31.07
CA VAL A 39 -10.95 30.23 31.18
C VAL A 39 -12.20 29.49 31.67
N LEU A 40 -12.31 28.18 31.41
CA LEU A 40 -13.43 27.35 31.85
C LEU A 40 -13.27 26.78 33.27
N ARG A 41 -12.08 26.85 33.87
CA ARG A 41 -11.79 26.26 35.19
C ARG A 41 -11.95 27.22 36.36
N ASP A 42 -11.80 28.53 36.14
CA ASP A 42 -11.81 29.54 37.22
C ASP A 42 -13.20 29.81 37.85
N ASN A 43 -14.27 29.20 37.34
CA ASN A 43 -15.64 29.56 37.77
C ASN A 43 -16.29 28.60 38.78
N SER A 44 -15.52 27.72 39.45
CA SER A 44 -16.09 26.64 40.29
C SER A 44 -15.69 26.61 41.77
N LEU A 45 -14.86 27.53 42.28
CA LEU A 45 -14.44 27.48 43.70
C LEU A 45 -14.41 28.87 44.35
N SER A 46 -15.58 29.34 44.80
CA SER A 46 -15.64 30.29 45.93
C SER A 46 -17.04 30.28 46.56
N SER A 47 -17.24 29.39 47.52
CA SER A 47 -18.33 29.47 48.50
C SER A 47 -17.69 29.42 49.89
N GLY A 48 -17.83 30.51 50.66
CA GLY A 48 -17.32 30.59 52.04
C GLY A 48 -17.45 31.97 52.70
N GLU A 49 -18.68 32.31 53.12
CA GLU A 49 -19.08 33.10 54.31
C GLU A 49 -18.38 34.43 54.76
N ARG A 50 -19.12 35.57 54.79
CA ARG A 50 -19.79 36.21 55.96
C ARG A 50 -20.03 37.76 55.83
N HIS A 51 -21.31 38.16 55.62
CA HIS A 51 -22.10 39.36 56.06
C HIS A 51 -21.76 40.86 55.72
N PRO A 52 -22.78 41.79 55.69
CA PRO A 52 -22.90 43.02 54.82
C PRO A 52 -22.91 44.38 55.62
N PRO A 53 -23.34 45.60 55.14
CA PRO A 53 -23.85 46.13 53.84
C PRO A 53 -23.26 47.54 53.47
N PRO A 54 -23.94 48.44 52.70
CA PRO A 54 -24.55 48.33 51.39
C PRO A 54 -23.76 49.12 50.33
N LEU A 55 -23.93 48.77 49.05
CA LEU A 55 -24.10 49.66 47.90
C LEU A 55 -24.01 48.76 46.66
N THR A 56 -25.15 48.54 46.03
CA THR A 56 -25.24 47.86 44.73
C THR A 56 -24.49 48.70 43.68
N PRO A 57 -23.88 48.04 42.69
CA PRO A 57 -24.66 47.68 41.53
C PRO A 57 -24.64 46.17 41.34
N HIS A 58 -25.79 45.64 40.95
CA HIS A 58 -25.92 44.27 40.50
C HIS A 58 -24.81 43.97 39.48
N ALA A 59 -23.96 42.99 39.80
CA ALA A 59 -23.18 42.30 38.79
C ALA A 59 -24.21 41.69 37.84
N LEU A 60 -24.57 42.44 36.80
CA LEU A 60 -25.31 41.92 35.68
C LEU A 60 -24.40 40.86 35.08
N ARG A 61 -24.60 39.61 35.51
CA ARG A 61 -24.24 38.45 34.72
C ARG A 61 -25.02 38.61 33.43
N SER A 62 -24.42 39.34 32.51
CA SER A 62 -24.93 39.62 31.19
C SER A 62 -24.86 38.31 30.45
N THR A 63 -25.87 37.47 30.63
CA THR A 63 -26.22 36.38 29.74
C THR A 63 -26.71 37.03 28.44
N ARG A 64 -25.79 37.67 27.71
CA ARG A 64 -26.02 38.20 26.38
C ARG A 64 -26.30 36.98 25.51
N GLY A 65 -27.56 36.80 25.13
CA GLY A 65 -27.91 35.89 24.05
C GLY A 65 -27.19 36.32 22.78
N PHE A 66 -26.79 35.36 21.96
CA PHE A 66 -26.19 35.63 20.66
C PHE A 66 -27.17 36.49 19.83
N THR A 67 -26.67 37.60 19.29
CA THR A 67 -27.49 38.43 18.41
C THR A 67 -27.73 37.71 17.09
N ILE A 68 -28.87 37.95 16.44
CA ILE A 68 -29.15 37.38 15.10
C ILE A 68 -28.02 37.73 14.12
N LEU A 69 -27.47 38.95 14.22
CA LEU A 69 -26.36 39.42 13.40
C LEU A 69 -25.09 38.57 13.60
N GLU A 70 -24.77 38.22 14.85
CA GLU A 70 -23.61 37.39 15.17
C GLU A 70 -23.74 35.99 14.58
N ILE A 71 -24.92 35.38 14.67
CA ILE A 71 -25.19 34.08 14.05
C ILE A 71 -25.09 34.17 12.52
N ILE A 72 -25.57 35.25 11.90
CA ILE A 72 -25.44 35.49 10.45
C ILE A 72 -23.96 35.61 10.05
N ILE A 73 -23.16 36.37 10.81
CA ILE A 73 -21.72 36.54 10.52
C ILE A 73 -20.97 35.22 10.72
N VAL A 74 -21.25 34.48 11.80
CA VAL A 74 -20.62 33.18 12.05
C VAL A 74 -20.98 32.18 10.95
N LEU A 75 -22.24 32.12 10.52
CA LEU A 75 -22.66 31.24 9.42
C LEU A 75 -22.00 31.65 8.11
N PHE A 76 -21.91 32.94 7.82
CA PHE A 76 -21.22 33.46 6.64
C PHE A 76 -19.73 33.09 6.64
N LEU A 77 -19.04 33.28 7.76
CA LEU A 77 -17.64 32.90 7.92
C LEU A 77 -17.45 31.37 7.87
N PHE A 78 -18.39 30.60 8.41
CA PHE A 78 -18.35 29.14 8.36
C PHE A 78 -18.51 28.63 6.93
N VAL A 79 -19.50 29.13 6.18
CA VAL A 79 -19.70 28.78 4.76
C VAL A 79 -18.50 29.24 3.92
N GLY A 80 -17.97 30.45 4.16
CA GLY A 80 -16.78 30.95 3.48
C GLY A 80 -15.55 30.08 3.75
N LEU A 81 -15.32 29.70 5.00
CA LEU A 81 -14.23 28.81 5.40
C LEU A 81 -14.39 27.41 4.80
N LEU A 82 -15.60 26.84 4.85
CA LEU A 82 -15.90 25.56 4.22
C LEU A 82 -15.65 25.63 2.71
N GLY A 83 -16.05 26.71 2.04
CA GLY A 83 -15.81 26.92 0.61
C GLY A 83 -14.32 26.97 0.23
N ILE A 84 -13.44 27.35 1.16
CA ILE A 84 -11.98 27.35 0.96
C ILE A 84 -11.36 26.00 1.30
N VAL A 85 -11.88 25.31 2.32
CA VAL A 85 -11.35 24.03 2.82
C VAL A 85 -11.79 22.84 1.95
N LEU A 86 -13.06 22.81 1.50
CA LEU A 86 -13.63 21.76 0.66
C LEU A 86 -12.88 21.51 -0.67
N PRO A 87 -12.43 22.50 -1.45
CA PRO A 87 -11.75 22.22 -2.72
C PRO A 87 -10.37 21.55 -2.58
N ARG A 88 -9.81 21.46 -1.36
CA ARG A 88 -8.53 20.77 -1.10
C ARG A 88 -8.66 19.26 -0.89
N ILE A 89 -9.86 18.72 -0.71
CA ILE A 89 -10.06 17.27 -0.72
C ILE A 89 -10.25 16.80 -2.16
N SER A 90 -9.13 16.56 -2.86
CA SER A 90 -9.17 15.81 -4.11
C SER A 90 -9.69 14.40 -3.81
N LEU A 91 -10.98 14.16 -4.08
CA LEU A 91 -11.60 12.83 -4.14
C LEU A 91 -11.22 12.07 -5.44
N GLU A 92 -10.24 12.57 -6.19
CA GLU A 92 -9.65 11.82 -7.29
C GLU A 92 -8.87 10.64 -6.72
N GLU A 93 -9.14 9.44 -7.24
CA GLU A 93 -8.29 8.28 -6.96
C GLU A 93 -6.84 8.68 -7.29
N ASN A 94 -5.97 8.55 -6.30
CA ASN A 94 -4.56 8.87 -6.48
C ASN A 94 -3.87 7.63 -7.07
N LEU A 95 -2.92 7.82 -7.99
CA LEU A 95 -2.13 6.72 -8.54
C LEU A 95 -1.51 5.84 -7.42
N GLY A 96 -1.10 6.47 -6.31
CA GLY A 96 -0.62 5.75 -5.13
C GLY A 96 -1.67 4.89 -4.41
N SER A 97 -2.98 5.22 -4.44
CA SER A 97 -4.01 4.33 -3.90
C SER A 97 -4.22 3.10 -4.77
N VAL A 98 -4.21 3.26 -6.10
CA VAL A 98 -4.30 2.14 -7.04
C VAL A 98 -3.08 1.24 -6.94
N GLY A 99 -1.88 1.83 -6.82
CA GLY A 99 -0.66 1.07 -6.56
C GLY A 99 -0.73 0.27 -5.26
N ARG A 100 -1.17 0.89 -4.16
CA ARG A 100 -1.38 0.17 -2.88
C ARG A 100 -2.41 -0.95 -3.01
N GLN A 101 -3.47 -0.75 -3.78
CA GLN A 101 -4.46 -1.79 -4.05
C GLN A 101 -3.84 -2.95 -4.86
N MET A 102 -3.05 -2.64 -5.89
CA MET A 102 -2.33 -3.66 -6.66
C MET A 102 -1.36 -4.46 -5.77
N VAL A 103 -0.61 -3.80 -4.89
CA VAL A 103 0.26 -4.48 -3.92
C VAL A 103 -0.54 -5.40 -3.01
N ARG A 104 -1.73 -4.98 -2.54
CA ARG A 104 -2.62 -5.84 -1.74
C ARG A 104 -3.11 -7.04 -2.55
N THR A 105 -3.48 -6.85 -3.82
CA THR A 105 -3.90 -7.95 -4.70
C THR A 105 -2.76 -8.95 -4.89
N VAL A 106 -1.55 -8.50 -5.23
CA VAL A 106 -0.37 -9.38 -5.39
C VAL A 106 -0.09 -10.16 -4.11
N ARG A 107 -0.10 -9.51 -2.93
CA ARG A 107 0.07 -10.21 -1.64
C ARG A 107 -1.06 -11.20 -1.37
N SER A 108 -2.30 -10.83 -1.64
CA SER A 108 -3.44 -11.73 -1.46
C SER A 108 -3.32 -12.98 -2.35
N LEU A 109 -2.80 -12.85 -3.57
CA LEU A 109 -2.55 -13.97 -4.47
C LEU A 109 -1.38 -14.84 -3.99
N GLN A 110 -0.31 -14.22 -3.48
CA GLN A 110 0.80 -14.92 -2.83
C GLN A 110 0.32 -15.73 -1.62
N ASP A 111 -0.47 -15.13 -0.75
CA ASP A 111 -1.06 -15.82 0.40
C ASP A 111 -1.96 -16.96 -0.06
N LEU A 112 -2.75 -16.75 -1.12
CA LEU A 112 -3.61 -17.79 -1.69
C LEU A 112 -2.81 -18.96 -2.27
N SER A 113 -1.68 -18.73 -2.95
CA SER A 113 -0.84 -19.82 -3.47
C SER A 113 -0.21 -20.63 -2.34
N MET A 114 0.16 -19.96 -1.24
CA MET A 114 0.69 -20.60 -0.04
C MET A 114 -0.39 -21.38 0.73
N VAL A 115 -1.62 -20.86 0.84
CA VAL A 115 -2.71 -21.55 1.52
C VAL A 115 -3.20 -22.75 0.71
N THR A 116 -3.40 -22.58 -0.58
CA THR A 116 -3.90 -23.66 -1.47
C THR A 116 -2.83 -24.68 -1.81
N GLN A 117 -1.55 -24.36 -1.58
CA GLN A 117 -0.39 -25.15 -1.99
C GLN A 117 -0.38 -25.49 -3.50
N LYS A 118 -1.02 -24.65 -4.32
CA LYS A 118 -1.06 -24.77 -5.79
C LYS A 118 -0.42 -23.56 -6.45
N PRO A 119 0.35 -23.73 -7.54
CA PRO A 119 0.84 -22.61 -8.32
C PRO A 119 -0.35 -21.83 -8.91
N LEU A 120 -0.27 -20.51 -8.89
CA LEU A 120 -1.25 -19.63 -9.49
C LEU A 120 -0.61 -18.80 -10.59
N ARG A 121 -1.41 -18.44 -11.59
CA ARG A 121 -0.97 -17.60 -12.70
C ARG A 121 -1.94 -16.44 -12.87
N LEU A 122 -1.42 -15.23 -12.73
CA LEU A 122 -2.16 -14.01 -12.98
C LEU A 122 -1.87 -13.57 -14.41
N TYR A 123 -2.88 -13.59 -15.26
CA TYR A 123 -2.80 -13.03 -16.59
C TYR A 123 -3.18 -11.55 -16.53
N VAL A 124 -2.40 -10.72 -17.21
CA VAL A 124 -2.60 -9.28 -17.33
C VAL A 124 -2.63 -8.93 -18.81
N ASP A 125 -3.73 -8.35 -19.25
CA ASP A 125 -3.89 -7.75 -20.58
C ASP A 125 -3.56 -6.26 -20.46
N ILE A 126 -2.39 -5.87 -20.94
CA ILE A 126 -1.84 -4.51 -20.82
C ILE A 126 -2.72 -3.52 -21.58
N ASP A 127 -3.21 -3.92 -22.77
CA ASP A 127 -3.96 -3.05 -23.67
C ASP A 127 -5.33 -2.70 -23.08
N ARG A 128 -5.99 -3.69 -22.45
CA ARG A 128 -7.33 -3.53 -21.88
C ARG A 128 -7.32 -3.13 -20.41
N GLY A 129 -6.18 -3.25 -19.72
CA GLY A 129 -6.08 -3.04 -18.27
C GLY A 129 -6.91 -4.05 -17.49
N VAL A 130 -6.96 -5.31 -17.94
CA VAL A 130 -7.74 -6.39 -17.33
C VAL A 130 -6.81 -7.47 -16.82
N TYR A 131 -7.10 -8.02 -15.65
CA TYR A 131 -6.36 -9.14 -15.09
C TYR A 131 -7.28 -10.24 -14.53
N TRP A 132 -6.87 -11.48 -14.65
CA TRP A 132 -7.60 -12.64 -14.15
C TRP A 132 -6.67 -13.73 -13.65
N LEU A 133 -7.15 -14.51 -12.68
CA LEU A 133 -6.38 -15.55 -12.01
C LEU A 133 -6.71 -16.93 -12.58
N MET A 134 -5.69 -17.76 -12.73
CA MET A 134 -5.82 -19.19 -13.04
C MET A 134 -5.05 -20.00 -11.99
N ILE A 135 -5.62 -21.09 -11.52
CA ILE A 135 -4.94 -22.08 -10.67
C ILE A 135 -4.33 -23.14 -11.59
N LEU A 136 -3.04 -23.42 -11.43
CA LEU A 136 -2.40 -24.56 -12.08
C LEU A 136 -2.60 -25.79 -11.21
N ASP A 137 -3.47 -26.70 -11.68
CA ASP A 137 -3.77 -27.98 -11.05
C ASP A 137 -3.17 -29.10 -11.90
N GLY A 138 -1.87 -29.35 -11.72
CA GLY A 138 -1.09 -30.21 -12.59
C GLY A 138 -0.90 -29.57 -13.97
N ASP A 139 -1.38 -30.23 -15.02
CA ASP A 139 -1.32 -29.76 -16.42
C ASP A 139 -2.58 -28.98 -16.86
N GLN A 140 -3.51 -28.75 -15.92
CA GLN A 140 -4.75 -28.03 -16.22
C GLN A 140 -4.75 -26.65 -15.56
N GLU A 141 -5.01 -25.61 -16.37
CA GLU A 141 -5.32 -24.28 -15.86
C GLU A 141 -6.83 -24.19 -15.57
N LYS A 142 -7.19 -23.97 -14.30
CA LYS A 142 -8.59 -23.88 -13.87
C LYS A 142 -8.89 -22.50 -13.30
N VAL A 143 -10.08 -21.99 -13.62
CA VAL A 143 -10.59 -20.77 -13.00
C VAL A 143 -10.83 -21.02 -11.50
N PRO A 144 -10.40 -20.12 -10.60
CA PRO A 144 -10.66 -20.19 -9.16
C PRO A 144 -12.16 -20.03 -8.82
N ILE A 145 -13.01 -21.01 -9.15
CA ILE A 145 -14.45 -20.96 -8.85
C ILE A 145 -14.70 -20.92 -7.33
N GLU A 146 -13.79 -21.52 -6.55
CA GLU A 146 -13.86 -21.54 -5.08
C GLU A 146 -13.67 -20.16 -4.44
N HIS A 147 -13.11 -19.19 -5.17
CA HIS A 147 -12.86 -17.83 -4.68
C HIS A 147 -13.64 -16.83 -5.56
N PRO A 148 -14.86 -16.42 -5.17
CA PRO A 148 -15.77 -15.64 -6.01
C PRO A 148 -15.14 -14.34 -6.56
N THR A 149 -14.27 -13.72 -5.76
CA THR A 149 -13.56 -12.50 -6.14
C THR A 149 -12.67 -12.70 -7.37
N TRP A 150 -12.03 -13.87 -7.51
CA TRP A 150 -11.07 -14.17 -8.59
C TRP A 150 -11.64 -15.07 -9.69
N ALA A 151 -12.92 -15.43 -9.57
CA ALA A 151 -13.64 -16.19 -10.59
C ALA A 151 -13.99 -15.36 -11.83
N THR A 152 -13.91 -14.03 -11.73
CA THR A 152 -14.17 -13.09 -12.83
C THR A 152 -12.94 -12.21 -13.11
N PRO A 153 -12.77 -11.73 -14.36
CA PRO A 153 -11.74 -10.76 -14.68
C PRO A 153 -11.97 -9.44 -13.94
N LEU A 154 -10.90 -8.89 -13.37
CA LEU A 154 -10.91 -7.57 -12.75
C LEU A 154 -10.34 -6.52 -13.70
N HIS A 155 -10.87 -5.32 -13.59
CA HIS A 155 -10.44 -4.16 -14.37
C HIS A 155 -9.64 -3.20 -13.49
N LEU A 156 -8.59 -2.62 -14.06
CA LEU A 156 -7.99 -1.43 -13.48
C LEU A 156 -9.02 -0.29 -13.52
N PRO A 157 -9.13 0.51 -12.44
CA PRO A 157 -10.01 1.67 -12.46
C PRO A 157 -9.57 2.65 -13.56
N ALA A 158 -10.53 3.23 -14.29
CA ALA A 158 -10.27 4.40 -15.12
C ALA A 158 -10.02 5.59 -14.17
N PRO A 159 -8.96 6.40 -14.28
CA PRO A 159 -8.17 6.79 -15.47
C PRO A 159 -6.82 6.08 -15.69
N PHE A 160 -6.52 4.98 -14.99
CA PHE A 160 -5.17 4.41 -14.95
C PHE A 160 -4.92 3.41 -16.06
N ARG A 161 -3.68 3.37 -16.57
CA ARG A 161 -3.24 2.44 -17.62
C ARG A 161 -1.90 1.80 -17.26
N ILE A 162 -1.68 0.59 -17.75
CA ILE A 162 -0.38 -0.08 -17.68
C ILE A 162 0.42 0.38 -18.90
N SER A 163 1.55 1.05 -18.68
CA SER A 163 2.42 1.53 -19.75
C SER A 163 3.37 0.43 -20.23
N ASP A 164 3.97 -0.29 -19.29
CA ASP A 164 4.78 -1.46 -19.56
C ASP A 164 4.88 -2.37 -18.34
N MET A 165 5.24 -3.61 -18.62
CA MET A 165 5.38 -4.68 -17.66
C MET A 165 6.63 -5.49 -18.00
N VAL A 166 7.54 -5.59 -17.05
CA VAL A 166 8.74 -6.42 -17.14
C VAL A 166 8.55 -7.63 -16.26
N VAL A 167 8.57 -8.83 -16.82
CA VAL A 167 8.52 -10.09 -16.04
C VAL A 167 9.77 -10.90 -16.34
N GLY A 168 10.57 -11.16 -15.30
CA GLY A 168 11.89 -11.74 -15.44
C GLY A 168 12.79 -10.89 -16.33
N GLN A 169 13.00 -11.33 -17.57
CA GLN A 169 13.83 -10.66 -18.57
C GLN A 169 13.03 -10.10 -19.76
N VAL A 170 11.71 -10.31 -19.78
CA VAL A 170 10.86 -9.92 -20.91
C VAL A 170 10.15 -8.61 -20.57
N ILE A 171 10.44 -7.58 -21.33
CA ILE A 171 9.71 -6.31 -21.31
C ILE A 171 8.57 -6.41 -22.32
N LYS A 172 7.34 -6.16 -21.88
CA LYS A 172 6.18 -6.00 -22.77
C LYS A 172 5.46 -4.70 -22.47
N SER A 173 5.17 -3.95 -23.51
CA SER A 173 4.35 -2.73 -23.46
C SER A 173 2.93 -2.95 -24.01
N SER A 174 2.63 -4.13 -24.53
CA SER A 174 1.33 -4.47 -25.12
C SER A 174 1.06 -5.97 -25.07
N GLY A 175 -0.21 -6.34 -25.21
CA GLY A 175 -0.67 -7.72 -25.20
C GLY A 175 -0.75 -8.33 -23.81
N ARG A 176 -0.65 -9.67 -23.76
CA ARG A 176 -0.79 -10.46 -22.54
C ARG A 176 0.55 -10.82 -21.93
N VAL A 177 0.62 -10.68 -20.62
CA VAL A 177 1.72 -11.10 -19.77
C VAL A 177 1.17 -11.90 -18.60
N ASP A 178 1.89 -12.93 -18.20
CA ASP A 178 1.55 -13.75 -17.05
C ASP A 178 2.57 -13.56 -15.91
N LEU A 179 2.07 -13.60 -14.68
CA LEU A 179 2.86 -13.56 -13.45
C LEU A 179 2.57 -14.82 -12.62
N SER A 180 3.60 -15.58 -12.29
CA SER A 180 3.44 -16.82 -11.52
C SER A 180 3.63 -16.60 -10.02
N PHE A 181 2.75 -17.22 -9.24
CA PHE A 181 2.82 -17.29 -7.79
C PHE A 181 3.05 -18.75 -7.40
N TYR A 182 4.10 -19.01 -6.64
CA TYR A 182 4.48 -20.36 -6.25
C TYR A 182 3.97 -20.71 -4.85
N PRO A 183 3.69 -21.99 -4.57
CA PRO A 183 3.30 -22.47 -3.23
C PRO A 183 4.32 -22.15 -2.12
N SER A 184 5.58 -21.94 -2.51
CA SER A 184 6.66 -21.53 -1.60
C SER A 184 6.57 -20.06 -1.13
N GLY A 185 5.62 -19.29 -1.66
CA GLY A 185 5.55 -17.84 -1.48
C GLY A 185 6.47 -17.05 -2.38
N ARG A 186 7.21 -17.70 -3.29
CA ARG A 186 7.96 -17.01 -4.33
C ARG A 186 6.99 -16.43 -5.36
N ILE A 187 7.31 -15.26 -5.89
CA ILE A 187 6.61 -14.62 -7.00
C ILE A 187 7.64 -14.38 -8.09
N ASP A 188 7.24 -14.46 -9.36
CA ASP A 188 8.11 -14.06 -10.45
C ASP A 188 8.59 -12.60 -10.27
N PRO A 189 9.88 -12.32 -10.47
CA PRO A 189 10.38 -10.95 -10.42
C PRO A 189 9.69 -10.12 -11.50
N MET A 190 9.16 -8.97 -11.13
CA MET A 190 8.38 -8.16 -12.04
C MET A 190 8.47 -6.68 -11.73
N THR A 191 8.45 -5.84 -12.76
CA THR A 191 8.25 -4.40 -12.64
C THR A 191 7.06 -3.96 -13.50
N MET A 192 6.10 -3.26 -12.91
CA MET A 192 4.92 -2.71 -13.59
C MET A 192 4.97 -1.20 -13.52
N HIS A 193 4.76 -0.53 -14.65
CA HIS A 193 4.65 0.92 -14.71
C HIS A 193 3.20 1.32 -14.98
N LEU A 194 2.57 1.95 -14.00
CA LEU A 194 1.24 2.52 -14.10
C LEU A 194 1.34 4.01 -14.44
N VAL A 195 0.45 4.48 -15.31
CA VAL A 195 0.33 5.88 -15.68
C VAL A 195 -1.11 6.36 -15.54
N ASP A 196 -1.29 7.61 -15.15
CA ASP A 196 -2.60 8.28 -15.17
C ASP A 196 -2.79 9.12 -16.44
N THR A 197 -3.96 9.77 -16.57
CA THR A 197 -4.28 10.66 -17.69
C THR A 197 -3.44 11.94 -17.74
N ARG A 198 -2.76 12.29 -16.65
CA ARG A 198 -1.82 13.43 -16.56
C ARG A 198 -0.38 12.98 -16.78
N ASN A 199 -0.15 11.73 -17.16
CA ASN A 199 1.14 11.12 -17.41
C ASN A 199 2.05 11.04 -16.17
N ASN A 200 1.46 11.04 -14.97
CA ASN A 200 2.17 10.70 -13.74
C ASN A 200 2.48 9.21 -13.74
N LEU A 201 3.71 8.84 -13.37
CA LEU A 201 4.17 7.46 -13.36
C LEU A 201 4.23 6.91 -11.93
N LEU A 202 3.87 5.65 -11.79
CA LEU A 202 4.10 4.86 -10.59
C LEU A 202 4.66 3.50 -10.99
N ALA A 203 5.86 3.20 -10.54
CA ALA A 203 6.50 1.91 -10.67
C ALA A 203 6.16 1.02 -9.47
N ILE A 204 5.82 -0.24 -9.74
CA ILE A 204 5.66 -1.30 -8.75
C ILE A 204 6.64 -2.42 -9.11
N ALA A 205 7.58 -2.73 -8.22
CA ALA A 205 8.61 -3.74 -8.49
C ALA A 205 8.59 -4.85 -7.41
N ILE A 206 8.68 -6.10 -7.85
CA ILE A 206 8.89 -7.29 -7.02
C ILE A 206 10.37 -7.67 -7.14
N GLU A 207 11.12 -7.51 -6.06
CA GLU A 207 12.55 -7.79 -6.04
C GLU A 207 12.83 -9.31 -6.17
N PRO A 208 13.75 -9.73 -7.05
CA PRO A 208 14.01 -11.14 -7.34
C PRO A 208 14.58 -11.94 -6.17
N VAL A 209 15.32 -11.27 -5.27
CA VAL A 209 16.05 -11.92 -4.17
C VAL A 209 15.21 -11.95 -2.89
N THR A 210 14.64 -10.81 -2.54
CA THR A 210 13.92 -10.64 -1.27
C THR A 210 12.43 -10.95 -1.41
N GLY A 211 11.88 -10.94 -2.63
CA GLY A 211 10.44 -10.96 -2.87
C GLY A 211 9.73 -9.69 -2.37
N ALA A 212 10.49 -8.66 -1.97
CA ALA A 212 9.91 -7.42 -1.47
C ALA A 212 9.20 -6.67 -2.60
N ILE A 213 8.00 -6.17 -2.30
CA ILE A 213 7.22 -5.36 -3.23
C ILE A 213 7.48 -3.89 -2.90
N ARG A 214 8.03 -3.14 -3.86
CA ARG A 214 8.38 -1.72 -3.76
C ARG A 214 7.50 -0.89 -4.68
N MET A 215 7.25 0.34 -4.26
CA MET A 215 6.57 1.36 -5.06
C MET A 215 7.46 2.59 -5.16
N SER A 216 7.48 3.22 -6.33
CA SER A 216 8.25 4.44 -6.59
C SER A 216 7.50 5.31 -7.59
N ASP A 217 7.53 6.63 -7.38
CA ASP A 217 7.00 7.60 -8.34
C ASP A 217 8.01 7.86 -9.49
N GLU A 218 9.22 7.31 -9.37
CA GLU A 218 10.24 7.27 -10.42
C GLU A 218 10.23 5.91 -11.12
N ARG A 219 10.59 5.91 -12.42
CA ARG A 219 10.71 4.69 -13.22
C ARG A 219 11.73 3.77 -12.58
N ILE A 220 11.33 2.53 -12.30
CA ILE A 220 12.24 1.51 -11.81
C ILE A 220 12.65 0.71 -13.04
N ASP A 221 13.92 0.82 -13.42
CA ASP A 221 14.44 -0.08 -14.43
C ASP A 221 14.68 -1.46 -13.83
N PRO A 222 14.34 -2.54 -14.55
CA PRO A 222 14.62 -3.88 -14.08
C PRO A 222 16.13 -4.01 -13.83
N PRO A 223 16.55 -4.71 -12.75
CA PRO A 223 17.96 -4.95 -12.52
C PRO A 223 18.54 -5.64 -13.77
N PRO A 224 19.75 -5.24 -14.22
CA PRO A 224 20.37 -5.84 -15.40
C PRO A 224 20.42 -7.35 -15.19
N PRO A 225 20.18 -8.15 -16.24
CA PRO A 225 20.16 -9.59 -16.11
C PRO A 225 21.49 -10.02 -15.50
N THR A 226 21.45 -10.49 -14.25
CA THR A 226 22.63 -11.04 -13.60
C THR A 226 23.08 -12.16 -14.53
N PRO A 227 24.26 -12.07 -15.17
CA PRO A 227 24.76 -13.23 -15.90
C PRO A 227 24.78 -14.33 -14.86
N LEU A 228 24.06 -15.42 -15.13
CA LEU A 228 24.19 -16.64 -14.35
C LEU A 228 25.71 -16.82 -14.25
N LEU A 229 26.26 -16.63 -13.06
CA LEU A 229 27.62 -17.02 -12.75
C LEU A 229 27.59 -18.54 -12.85
N ILE A 230 27.55 -19.05 -14.08
CA ILE A 230 28.02 -20.36 -14.43
C ILE A 230 29.46 -20.27 -13.99
N LEU A 231 29.69 -20.68 -12.74
CA LEU A 231 30.99 -20.76 -12.10
C LEU A 231 31.88 -21.37 -13.19
N ASP A 232 32.94 -20.70 -13.62
CA ASP A 232 33.81 -21.23 -14.70
C ASP A 232 34.27 -22.68 -14.42
N ARG A 233 34.15 -23.12 -13.16
CA ARG A 233 34.24 -24.50 -12.65
C ARG A 233 33.28 -25.52 -13.25
N VAL A 234 32.05 -25.15 -13.65
CA VAL A 234 31.03 -26.08 -14.20
C VAL A 234 30.93 -26.04 -15.72
N LYS A 235 31.50 -25.02 -16.40
CA LYS A 235 31.65 -25.03 -17.86
C LYS A 235 32.36 -26.31 -18.39
N PRO A 236 33.43 -26.83 -17.74
CA PRO A 236 34.06 -28.09 -18.16
C PRO A 236 33.11 -29.29 -18.08
N LEU A 237 32.20 -29.32 -17.10
CA LEU A 237 31.28 -30.45 -16.89
C LEU A 237 30.15 -30.47 -17.94
N LEU A 238 29.67 -29.30 -18.35
CA LEU A 238 28.70 -29.18 -19.45
C LEU A 238 29.33 -29.63 -20.78
N LYS A 239 30.59 -29.26 -21.02
CA LYS A 239 31.35 -29.67 -22.21
C LYS A 239 31.59 -31.18 -22.25
N MET A 240 31.87 -31.80 -21.11
CA MET A 240 32.09 -33.24 -21.03
C MET A 240 30.80 -34.05 -21.25
N THR A 241 29.64 -33.48 -20.90
CA THR A 241 28.34 -34.12 -21.14
C THR A 241 27.95 -34.09 -22.62
N GLU A 242 28.35 -33.06 -23.37
CA GLU A 242 28.19 -33.04 -24.84
C GLU A 242 29.12 -34.05 -25.53
N VAL A 243 30.39 -34.15 -25.11
CA VAL A 243 31.36 -35.10 -25.72
C VAL A 243 30.98 -36.57 -25.46
N VAL A 244 30.35 -36.88 -24.32
CA VAL A 244 29.84 -38.23 -24.02
C VAL A 244 28.56 -38.57 -24.81
N LYS A 245 27.83 -37.56 -25.29
CA LYS A 245 26.62 -37.76 -26.10
C LYS A 245 26.97 -38.01 -27.58
N ASP A 246 28.03 -37.39 -28.08
CA ASP A 246 28.53 -37.56 -29.46
C ASP A 246 29.27 -38.89 -29.67
N SER A 247 29.77 -39.51 -28.60
CA SER A 247 30.44 -40.81 -28.62
C SER A 247 29.49 -42.02 -28.46
N ARG A 248 28.17 -41.79 -28.49
CA ARG A 248 27.12 -42.83 -28.46
C ARG A 248 26.20 -42.80 -29.68
N GLN A 249 26.73 -42.54 -30.86
CA GLN A 249 26.05 -42.87 -32.11
C GLN A 249 26.88 -43.92 -32.88
N PRO A 250 26.31 -45.11 -33.15
CA PRO A 250 26.96 -46.15 -33.96
C PRO A 250 27.05 -45.76 -35.44
#